data_AF-A0AB73TLP9-F1
#
_entry.id   AF-A0AB73TLP9-F1
#
_cell.length_a   1.000
_cell.length_b   1.000
_cell.length_c   1.000
_cell.angle_alpha   90.00
_cell.angle_beta   90.00
_cell.angle_gamma   90.00
#
_symmetry.space_group_name_H-M   'P 1'
#
loop_
_entity.id
_entity.type
_entity.pdbx_description
1 polymer ?
#
loop_
_entity_poly.entity_id
_entity_poly.type
_entity_poly.pdbx_seq_one_letter_code
_entity_poly.pdbx_strand_id
1 'polypeptide(L)'
;IHEILNGFGITRSLSRKGCPYDNAVVESTYKSVKVEFVHQYQFETLAQLRLELFDYVHWWNYLRLHGTLAYETPIQIRQQRLAKRILDNERGSDTSGEAA
;
A
#
# COMPACT_ATOMS: atom_id res chain seq x y z
N ILE A 1 -3.40 21.85 5.73
CA ILE A 1 -2.76 20.50 5.68
C ILE A 1 -1.69 20.32 6.76
N HIS A 2 -0.68 21.21 6.87
CA HIS A 2 0.38 21.05 7.88
C HIS A 2 -0.15 20.98 9.32
N GLU A 3 -1.06 21.87 9.70
CA GLU A 3 -1.72 21.85 11.03
C GLU A 3 -2.52 20.57 11.29
N ILE A 4 -3.25 20.08 10.27
CA ILE A 4 -4.03 18.83 10.38
C ILE A 4 -3.08 17.64 10.59
N LEU A 5 -2.02 17.53 9.78
CA LEU A 5 -1.05 16.45 9.91
C LEU A 5 -0.36 16.46 11.28
N ASN A 6 0.05 17.63 11.76
CA ASN A 6 0.63 17.77 13.09
C ASN A 6 -0.37 17.43 14.21
N GLY A 7 -1.64 17.86 14.07
CA GLY A 7 -2.70 17.53 15.02
C GLY A 7 -2.94 16.02 15.17
N PHE A 8 -2.71 15.24 14.10
CA PHE A 8 -2.80 13.77 14.13
C PHE A 8 -1.45 13.07 14.32
N GLY A 9 -0.35 13.81 14.56
CA GLY A 9 0.99 13.22 14.71
C GLY A 9 1.52 12.52 13.44
N ILE A 10 1.04 12.92 12.26
CA ILE A 10 1.42 12.33 10.97
C ILE A 10 2.63 13.07 10.40
N THR A 11 3.79 12.42 10.39
CA THR A 11 4.99 12.95 9.74
C THR A 11 4.88 12.87 8.22
N ARG A 12 4.99 14.00 7.54
CA ARG A 12 4.98 14.04 6.07
C ARG A 12 6.32 13.53 5.52
N SER A 13 6.27 12.43 4.76
CA SER A 13 7.42 11.98 3.98
C SER A 13 7.41 12.66 2.61
N LEU A 14 8.45 13.41 2.29
CA LEU A 14 8.68 13.98 0.96
C LEU A 14 9.99 13.43 0.43
N SER A 15 9.99 12.97 -0.82
CA SER A 15 11.22 12.52 -1.48
C SER A 15 12.25 13.64 -1.48
N ARG A 16 13.51 13.30 -1.18
CA ARG A 16 14.63 14.25 -1.28
C ARG A 16 14.82 14.62 -2.75
N LYS A 17 15.17 15.88 -3.01
CA LYS A 17 15.52 16.35 -4.36
C LYS A 17 16.60 15.43 -4.96
N GLY A 18 16.31 14.80 -6.09
CA GLY A 18 17.21 13.87 -6.77
C GLY A 18 17.07 12.37 -6.41
N CYS A 19 16.10 11.99 -5.56
CA CYS A 19 15.81 10.59 -5.23
C CYS A 19 14.44 10.15 -5.79
N PRO A 20 14.32 9.82 -7.09
CA PRO A 20 13.05 9.43 -7.70
C PRO A 20 12.60 8.01 -7.32
N TYR A 21 13.48 7.21 -6.74
CA TYR A 21 13.23 5.79 -6.44
C TYR A 21 12.02 5.57 -5.52
N ASP A 22 11.79 6.48 -4.58
CA ASP A 22 10.63 6.40 -3.67
C ASP A 22 9.30 6.48 -4.43
N ASN A 23 9.28 7.16 -5.59
CA ASN A 23 8.08 7.31 -6.41
C ASN A 23 7.88 6.17 -7.41
N ALA A 24 8.94 5.41 -7.73
CA ALA A 24 8.91 4.40 -8.79
C ALA A 24 7.84 3.32 -8.58
N VAL A 25 7.60 2.92 -7.32
CA VAL A 25 6.57 1.93 -6.97
C VAL A 25 5.17 2.46 -7.26
N VAL A 26 4.94 3.72 -6.90
CA VAL A 26 3.66 4.41 -7.11
C VAL A 26 3.42 4.66 -8.60
N GLU A 27 4.45 5.08 -9.34
CA GLU A 27 4.39 5.27 -10.79
C GLU A 27 4.07 3.97 -11.53
N SER A 28 4.72 2.86 -11.15
CA SER A 28 4.43 1.53 -11.70
C SER A 28 2.97 1.13 -11.46
N THR A 29 2.48 1.34 -10.23
CA THR A 29 1.09 1.06 -9.88
C THR A 29 0.12 1.88 -10.74
N TYR A 30 0.34 3.19 -10.86
CA TYR A 30 -0.53 4.05 -11.68
C TYR A 30 -0.50 3.71 -13.16
N LYS A 31 0.65 3.25 -13.68
CA LYS A 31 0.72 2.77 -15.06
C LYS A 31 -0.20 1.56 -15.26
N SER A 32 -0.17 0.59 -14.35
CA SER A 32 -1.07 -0.57 -14.42
C SER A 32 -2.54 -0.17 -14.35
N VAL A 33 -2.92 0.71 -13.41
CA VAL A 33 -4.32 1.19 -13.31
C VAL A 33 -4.77 1.85 -14.61
N LYS A 34 -3.91 2.67 -15.22
CA LYS A 34 -4.28 3.34 -16.48
C LYS A 34 -4.50 2.35 -17.61
N VAL A 35 -3.57 1.41 -17.80
CA VAL A 35 -3.61 0.45 -18.91
C VAL A 35 -4.74 -0.56 -18.75
N GLU A 36 -4.95 -1.07 -17.54
CA GLU A 36 -5.87 -2.17 -17.26
C GLU A 36 -7.30 -1.69 -16.98
N PHE A 37 -7.46 -0.48 -16.44
CA PHE A 37 -8.77 0.06 -16.06
C PHE A 37 -9.11 1.32 -16.86
N VAL A 38 -8.38 2.42 -16.66
CA VAL A 38 -8.80 3.73 -17.21
C VAL A 38 -8.96 3.73 -18.73
N HIS A 39 -8.09 3.03 -19.45
CA HIS A 39 -8.11 3.00 -20.91
C HIS A 39 -9.07 1.94 -21.48
N GLN A 40 -9.50 0.97 -20.68
CA GLN A 40 -10.35 -0.15 -21.13
C GLN A 40 -11.84 0.17 -21.04
N TYR A 41 -12.22 1.13 -20.20
CA TYR A 41 -13.61 1.46 -19.92
C TYR A 41 -13.95 2.89 -20.33
N GLN A 42 -15.18 3.09 -20.77
CA GLN A 42 -15.81 4.39 -20.89
C GLN A 42 -16.99 4.41 -19.93
N PHE A 43 -17.11 5.46 -19.13
CA PHE A 43 -18.13 5.56 -18.08
C PHE A 43 -19.13 6.64 -18.43
N GLU A 44 -20.41 6.30 -18.38
CA GLU A 44 -21.49 7.25 -18.66
C GLU A 44 -21.78 8.14 -17.44
N THR A 45 -21.53 7.63 -16.24
CA THR A 45 -21.79 8.34 -14.99
C THR A 45 -20.66 8.20 -13.99
N LEU A 46 -20.56 9.18 -13.08
CA LEU A 46 -19.61 9.12 -11.96
C LEU A 46 -19.92 7.97 -11.00
N ALA A 47 -21.20 7.59 -10.86
CA ALA A 47 -21.61 6.47 -10.01
C ALA A 47 -21.08 5.14 -10.56
N GLN A 48 -21.18 4.93 -11.87
CA GLN A 48 -20.62 3.77 -12.55
C GLN A 48 -19.10 3.73 -12.39
N LEU A 49 -18.40 4.84 -12.66
CA LEU A 49 -16.94 4.92 -12.46
C LEU A 49 -16.55 4.52 -11.02
N ARG A 50 -17.27 5.01 -10.01
CA ARG A 50 -16.98 4.70 -8.60
C ARG A 50 -17.15 3.22 -8.28
N LEU A 51 -18.22 2.61 -8.78
CA LEU A 51 -18.49 1.18 -8.56
C LEU A 51 -17.40 0.33 -9.21
N GLU A 52 -17.15 0.55 -10.50
CA GLU A 52 -16.15 -0.20 -11.27
C GLU A 52 -14.73 0.00 -10.72
N LEU A 53 -14.40 1.21 -10.26
CA LEU A 53 -13.12 1.47 -9.61
C LEU A 53 -13.00 0.73 -8.27
N PHE A 54 -14.07 0.67 -7.50
CA PHE A 54 -14.07 -0.07 -6.24
C PHE A 54 -13.83 -1.56 -6.48
N ASP A 55 -14.51 -2.13 -7.47
CA ASP A 55 -14.33 -3.53 -7.87
C ASP A 55 -12.92 -3.80 -8.38
N TYR A 56 -12.35 -2.91 -9.20
CA TYR A 56 -10.95 -3.01 -9.65
C TYR A 56 -9.96 -2.99 -8.48
N VAL A 57 -10.14 -2.06 -7.53
CA VAL A 57 -9.28 -1.96 -6.33
C VAL A 57 -9.44 -3.19 -5.43
N HIS A 58 -10.65 -3.73 -5.31
CA HIS A 58 -10.89 -4.96 -4.57
C HIS A 58 -10.17 -6.14 -5.25
N TRP A 59 -10.35 -6.32 -6.55
CA TRP A 59 -9.65 -7.36 -7.31
C TRP A 59 -8.13 -7.23 -7.18
N TRP A 60 -7.58 -6.02 -7.32
CA TRP A 60 -6.15 -5.78 -7.17
C TRP A 60 -5.60 -6.24 -5.83
N ASN A 61 -6.30 -5.91 -4.73
CA ASN A 61 -5.79 -6.18 -3.38
C ASN A 61 -6.02 -7.61 -2.91
N TYR A 62 -7.12 -8.24 -3.33
CA TYR A 62 -7.57 -9.52 -2.77
C TYR A 62 -7.45 -10.71 -3.72
N LEU A 63 -7.37 -10.47 -5.03
CA LEU A 63 -7.44 -11.55 -6.03
C LEU A 63 -6.22 -11.57 -6.97
N ARG A 64 -5.62 -10.41 -7.26
CA ARG A 64 -4.48 -10.33 -8.15
C ARG A 64 -3.22 -10.92 -7.51
N LEU A 65 -2.64 -11.91 -8.19
CA LEU A 65 -1.33 -12.45 -7.83
C LEU A 65 -0.23 -11.60 -8.46
N HIS A 66 0.79 -11.24 -7.67
CA HIS A 66 1.94 -10.50 -8.15
C HIS A 66 3.19 -11.38 -8.16
N GLY A 67 3.82 -11.55 -9.32
CA GLY A 67 5.06 -12.33 -9.44
C GLY A 67 6.20 -11.79 -8.57
N THR A 68 6.27 -10.46 -8.38
CA THR A 68 7.22 -9.81 -7.46
C THR A 68 6.93 -10.07 -5.98
N LEU A 69 5.75 -10.59 -5.66
CA LEU A 69 5.31 -10.96 -4.31
C LEU A 69 5.21 -12.48 -4.16
N ALA A 70 6.03 -13.24 -4.89
CA ALA A 70 6.01 -14.71 -4.87
C ALA A 70 4.61 -15.31 -5.19
N TYR A 71 3.86 -14.66 -6.08
CA TYR A 71 2.49 -15.04 -6.44
C TYR A 71 1.49 -14.97 -5.28
N GLU A 72 1.69 -14.03 -4.36
CA GLU A 72 0.68 -13.67 -3.37
C GLU A 72 -0.05 -12.38 -3.71
N THR A 73 -1.20 -12.19 -3.07
CA THR A 73 -1.99 -10.97 -3.15
C THR A 73 -1.42 -9.88 -2.23
N PRO A 74 -1.66 -8.59 -2.53
CA PRO A 74 -1.20 -7.50 -1.67
C PRO A 74 -1.71 -7.61 -0.24
N ILE A 75 -2.95 -8.08 -0.02
CA ILE A 75 -3.50 -8.23 1.33
C ILE A 75 -2.80 -9.33 2.12
N GLN A 76 -2.46 -10.47 1.49
CA GLN A 76 -1.73 -11.56 2.14
C GLN A 76 -0.35 -11.09 2.60
N ILE A 77 0.40 -10.43 1.72
CA ILE A 77 1.71 -9.87 2.05
C ILE A 77 1.60 -8.85 3.18
N ARG A 78 0.57 -8.00 3.17
CA ARG A 78 0.33 -7.03 4.25
C ARG A 78 0.08 -7.74 5.59
N GLN A 79 -0.75 -8.78 5.60
CA GLN A 79 -1.06 -9.56 6.80
C GLN A 79 0.19 -10.27 7.35
N GLN A 80 0.97 -10.92 6.49
CA GLN A 80 2.22 -11.58 6.89
C GLN A 80 3.22 -10.59 7.48
N ARG A 81 3.39 -9.41 6.87
CA ARG A 81 4.28 -8.35 7.38
C ARG A 81 3.80 -7.81 8.74
N LEU A 82 2.50 -7.68 8.94
CA LEU A 82 1.94 -7.25 10.23
C LEU A 82 2.16 -8.32 11.31
N ALA A 83 1.86 -9.59 11.01
CA ALA A 83 2.09 -10.70 11.93
C ALA A 83 3.58 -10.78 12.34
N LYS A 84 4.49 -10.66 11.36
CA LYS A 84 5.92 -10.62 11.64
C LYS A 84 6.32 -9.47 12.56
N ARG A 85 5.81 -8.24 12.31
CA ARG A 85 6.09 -7.08 13.16
C ARG A 85 5.60 -7.25 14.59
N ILE A 86 4.45 -7.88 14.79
CA ILE A 86 3.91 -8.17 16.12
C ILE A 86 4.85 -9.13 16.86
N LEU A 87 5.24 -10.24 16.21
CA LEU A 87 6.16 -11.22 16.78
C LEU A 87 7.55 -10.63 17.10
N ASP A 88 8.08 -9.77 16.23
CA ASP A 88 9.37 -9.10 16.43
C ASP A 88 9.31 -8.13 17.63
N ASN A 89 8.18 -7.45 17.83
CA ASN A 89 7.96 -6.57 18.99
C ASN A 89 7.83 -7.36 20.30
N GLU A 90 7.14 -8.50 20.30
CA GLU A 90 6.99 -9.38 21.48
C GLU A 90 8.33 -9.99 21.91
N ARG A 91 9.18 -10.38 20.95
CA ARG A 91 10.54 -10.87 21.24
C ARG A 91 11.49 -9.78 21.77
N GLY A 92 11.22 -8.51 21.44
CA GLY A 92 11.96 -7.37 21.95
C GLY A 92 11.65 -7.04 23.42
N SER A 93 10.47 -7.39 23.93
CA SER A 93 10.13 -7.20 25.35
C SER A 93 10.75 -8.25 26.28
N ASP A 94 11.05 -9.45 25.78
CA ASP A 94 11.61 -10.54 26.60
C ASP A 94 13.11 -10.39 26.88
N THR A 95 13.85 -9.59 26.10
CA THR A 95 15.31 -9.41 26.29
C THR A 95 15.70 -8.23 27.19
N SER A 96 14.72 -7.55 27.80
CA SER A 96 14.95 -6.43 28.73
C SER A 96 15.04 -6.87 30.21
N GLY A 97 15.02 -8.17 30.51
CA GLY A 97 14.97 -8.72 31.88
C GLY A 97 16.20 -9.48 32.37
N GLU A 98 17.19 -9.80 31.52
CA GLU A 98 18.40 -10.54 31.91
C GLU A 98 19.66 -9.68 31.75
N ALA A 99 19.75 -8.63 32.57
CA ALA A 99 21.01 -7.99 32.92
C ALA A 99 20.89 -7.41 34.33
N ALA A 100 21.07 -8.27 35.34
CA ALA A 100 21.31 -7.92 36.73
C ALA A 100 22.61 -8.60 37.17
#